data_AF-A0A560XHI8-F1
#
_entry.id   AF-A0A560XHI8-F1
#
_cell.length_a   1.000
_cell.length_b   1.000
_cell.length_c   1.000
_cell.angle_alpha   90.00
_cell.angle_beta   90.00
_cell.angle_gamma   90.00
#
_symmetry.space_group_name_H-M   'P 1'
#
loop_
_entity.id
_entity.type
_entity.pdbx_description
1 polymer ?
#
loop_
_entity_poly.entity_id
_entity_poly.type
_entity_poly.pdbx_seq_one_letter_code
_entity_poly.pdbx_strand_id
1 'polypeptide(L)'
;MGTKGAYLSNQPSFTMPFVNHWLGRPDRTGEVLRRAVDEMYGTAPSGLPGNDDLGSLSSWYVWANIGLFPAVPGTADLAVSSPVFERVVLDGADSRRRITVDAPGPRGRSTWRR
;
A
#
# COMPACT_ATOMS: atom_id res chain seq x y z
N MET A 1 16.70 -11.88 -6.26
CA MET A 1 17.07 -11.62 -4.85
C MET A 1 17.27 -10.11 -4.69
N GLY A 2 16.35 -9.43 -3.99
CA GLY A 2 16.51 -8.04 -3.53
C GLY A 2 15.98 -6.95 -4.46
N THR A 3 15.02 -6.17 -3.97
CA THR A 3 14.87 -4.76 -4.36
C THR A 3 16.23 -4.09 -4.23
N LYS A 4 16.67 -3.32 -5.24
CA LYS A 4 17.89 -2.52 -5.11
C LYS A 4 17.64 -1.39 -4.11
N GLY A 5 17.85 -1.66 -2.82
CA GLY A 5 17.98 -0.68 -1.75
C GLY A 5 16.77 -0.42 -0.84
N ALA A 6 15.66 -1.16 -0.95
CA ALA A 6 14.50 -0.97 -0.06
C ALA A 6 14.38 -2.13 0.95
N TYR A 7 14.62 -1.86 2.24
CA TYR A 7 14.31 -2.78 3.33
C TYR A 7 12.80 -2.79 3.58
N LEU A 8 12.02 -3.47 2.72
CA LEU A 8 10.55 -3.64 2.88
C LEU A 8 10.14 -5.12 2.88
N SER A 9 11.10 -6.05 2.97
CA SER A 9 10.85 -7.49 2.92
C SER A 9 10.49 -8.11 4.28
N ASN A 10 10.35 -7.31 5.33
CA ASN A 10 10.10 -7.75 6.70
C ASN A 10 9.15 -6.79 7.44
N GLN A 11 8.42 -7.27 8.44
CA GLN A 11 7.32 -6.54 9.10
C GLN A 11 7.70 -5.20 9.75
N PRO A 12 8.88 -5.05 10.39
CA PRO A 12 9.26 -3.77 11.02
C PRO A 12 9.26 -2.58 10.05
N SER A 13 9.33 -2.85 8.75
CA SER A 13 9.43 -1.83 7.72
C SER A 13 8.10 -1.48 7.05
N PHE A 14 7.00 -2.17 7.36
CA PHE A 14 5.72 -2.01 6.64
C PHE A 14 5.15 -0.60 6.69
N THR A 15 5.38 0.12 7.79
CA THR A 15 4.90 1.49 8.01
C THR A 15 5.81 2.55 7.40
N MET A 16 7.04 2.20 6.99
CA MET A 16 8.05 3.17 6.54
C MET A 16 7.60 4.06 5.38
N PRO A 17 6.89 3.56 4.34
CA PRO A 17 6.41 4.43 3.26
C PRO A 17 5.46 5.53 3.74
N PHE A 18 4.71 5.25 4.80
CA PHE A 18 3.67 6.13 5.34
C PHE A 18 4.25 7.24 6.24
N VAL A 19 5.52 7.16 6.65
CA VAL A 19 6.20 8.25 7.39
C VAL A 19 6.05 9.61 6.68
N ASN A 20 5.98 9.58 5.35
CA ASN A 20 5.74 10.77 4.52
C ASN A 20 4.44 11.53 4.86
N HIS A 21 3.42 10.89 5.43
CA HIS A 21 2.22 11.58 5.95
C HIS A 21 2.58 12.55 7.06
N TRP A 22 3.37 12.10 8.04
CA TRP A 22 3.81 12.92 9.17
C TRP A 22 4.87 13.95 8.78
N LEU A 23 5.55 13.77 7.65
CA LEU A 23 6.46 14.75 7.06
C LEU A 23 5.74 15.77 6.16
N GLY A 24 4.41 15.74 6.07
CA GLY A 24 3.62 16.66 5.24
C GLY A 24 3.80 16.42 3.73
N ARG A 25 4.22 15.22 3.32
CA ARG A 25 4.49 14.82 1.93
C ARG A 25 3.77 13.53 1.51
N PRO A 26 2.46 13.38 1.75
CA PRO A 26 1.71 12.15 1.41
C PRO A 26 1.80 11.78 -0.08
N ASP A 27 2.08 12.74 -0.97
CA ASP A 27 2.37 12.51 -2.38
C ASP A 27 3.51 11.50 -2.60
N ARG A 28 4.53 11.53 -1.74
CA ARG A 28 5.68 10.62 -1.79
C ARG A 28 5.35 9.21 -1.32
N THR A 29 4.35 9.03 -0.46
CA THR A 29 3.88 7.71 -0.03
C THR A 29 3.51 6.85 -1.25
N GLY A 30 2.71 7.41 -2.17
CA GLY A 30 2.28 6.70 -3.37
C GLY A 30 3.44 6.34 -4.31
N GLU A 31 4.44 7.21 -4.45
CA GLU A 31 5.64 6.94 -5.26
C GLU A 31 6.45 5.78 -4.68
N VAL A 32 6.66 5.76 -3.37
CA VAL A 32 7.40 4.70 -2.66
C VAL A 32 6.64 3.38 -2.73
N LEU A 33 5.33 3.38 -2.48
CA LEU A 33 4.49 2.17 -2.55
C LEU A 33 4.49 1.57 -3.95
N ARG A 34 4.30 2.39 -4.99
CA ARG A 34 4.31 1.90 -6.38
C ARG A 34 5.66 1.29 -6.73
N ARG A 35 6.76 1.95 -6.39
CA ARG A 35 8.11 1.41 -6.60
C ARG A 35 8.33 0.10 -5.85
N ALA A 36 7.91 0.02 -4.59
CA ALA A 36 8.03 -1.19 -3.79
C ALA A 36 7.24 -2.34 -4.44
N VAL A 37 5.97 -2.12 -4.78
CA VAL A 37 5.13 -3.14 -5.44
C VAL A 37 5.74 -3.59 -6.78
N ASP A 38 6.10 -2.64 -7.65
CA ASP A 38 6.62 -2.93 -9.00
C ASP A 38 7.99 -3.63 -8.98
N GLU A 39 8.86 -3.33 -8.02
CA GLU A 39 10.23 -3.88 -7.94
C GLU A 39 10.33 -5.15 -7.07
N MET A 40 9.41 -5.36 -6.11
CA MET A 40 9.52 -6.42 -5.09
C MET A 40 8.62 -7.62 -5.33
N TYR A 41 7.50 -7.42 -6.02
CA TYR A 41 6.48 -8.44 -6.19
C TYR A 41 6.44 -8.93 -7.64
N GLY A 42 6.27 -10.24 -7.81
CA GLY A 42 6.09 -10.89 -9.09
C GLY A 42 5.10 -12.03 -9.01
N THR A 43 4.68 -12.56 -10.16
CA THR A 43 3.69 -13.64 -10.25
C THR A 43 4.29 -15.04 -10.32
N ALA A 44 5.62 -15.15 -10.34
CA ALA A 44 6.33 -16.42 -10.28
C ALA A 44 6.25 -17.04 -8.86
N PRO A 45 6.51 -18.35 -8.69
CA PRO A 45 6.58 -18.98 -7.36
C PRO A 45 7.58 -18.30 -6.39
N SER A 46 8.63 -17.67 -6.93
CA SER A 46 9.62 -16.88 -6.17
C SER A 46 9.29 -15.37 -6.15
N GLY A 47 8.03 -15.01 -6.36
CA GLY A 47 7.59 -13.64 -6.61
C GLY A 47 7.42 -12.78 -5.35
N LEU A 48 7.53 -13.36 -4.17
CA LEU A 48 7.49 -12.61 -2.91
C LEU A 48 8.89 -12.11 -2.51
N PRO A 49 8.99 -10.91 -1.91
CA PRO A 49 10.28 -10.35 -1.50
C PRO A 49 10.87 -10.97 -0.23
N GLY A 50 10.09 -11.76 0.50
CA GLY A 50 10.45 -12.40 1.77
C GLY A 50 9.41 -13.46 2.16
N ASN A 51 9.48 -13.93 3.40
CA ASN A 51 8.47 -14.84 3.95
C ASN A 51 7.13 -14.14 4.03
N ASP A 52 6.07 -14.80 3.55
CA ASP A 52 4.73 -14.22 3.61
C ASP A 52 4.23 -14.01 5.06
N ASP A 53 4.77 -14.79 6.00
CA ASP A 53 4.42 -14.78 7.42
C ASP A 53 2.91 -14.80 7.65
N LEU A 54 2.29 -15.85 7.09
CA LEU A 54 0.86 -16.17 7.20
C LEU A 54 -0.06 -15.06 6.67
N GLY A 55 0.26 -14.49 5.50
CA GLY A 55 -0.51 -13.42 4.85
C GLY A 55 -0.08 -12.01 5.21
N SER A 56 1.00 -11.84 5.98
CA SER A 56 1.53 -10.53 6.36
C SER A 56 2.00 -9.72 5.14
N LEU A 57 2.89 -10.26 4.30
CA LEU A 57 3.32 -9.57 3.07
C LEU A 57 2.19 -9.49 2.05
N SER A 58 1.42 -10.56 1.88
CA SER A 58 0.29 -10.58 0.94
C SER A 58 -0.77 -9.52 1.27
N SER A 59 -1.12 -9.34 2.55
CA SER A 59 -2.04 -8.29 2.97
C SER A 59 -1.43 -6.89 2.79
N TRP A 60 -0.14 -6.71 3.06
CA TRP A 60 0.56 -5.46 2.79
C TRP A 60 0.50 -5.08 1.30
N TYR A 61 0.70 -6.05 0.39
CA TYR A 61 0.54 -5.86 -1.04
C TYR A 61 -0.86 -5.37 -1.40
N VAL A 62 -1.91 -5.99 -0.85
CA VAL A 62 -3.30 -5.57 -1.10
C VAL A 62 -3.52 -4.14 -0.62
N TRP A 63 -3.16 -3.81 0.61
CA TRP A 63 -3.30 -2.46 1.16
C TRP A 63 -2.56 -1.40 0.32
N ALA A 64 -1.30 -1.68 -0.05
CA ALA A 64 -0.49 -0.80 -0.88
C ALA A 64 -1.14 -0.48 -2.25
N ASN A 65 -1.90 -1.43 -2.81
CA ASN A 65 -2.55 -1.29 -4.11
C ASN A 65 -3.96 -0.68 -4.05
N ILE A 66 -4.65 -0.76 -2.91
CA ILE A 66 -6.01 -0.21 -2.74
C ILE A 66 -6.05 1.24 -2.23
N GLY A 67 -4.89 1.83 -1.94
CA GLY A 67 -4.77 3.24 -1.56
C GLY A 67 -5.07 3.53 -0.10
N LEU A 68 -5.05 2.52 0.78
CA LEU A 68 -5.33 2.64 2.21
C LEU A 68 -4.31 1.81 3.00
N PHE A 69 -4.03 2.18 4.26
CA PHE A 69 -3.22 1.33 5.15
C PHE A 69 -3.42 1.67 6.64
N PRO A 70 -3.56 0.68 7.53
CA PRO A 70 -3.63 0.89 8.98
C PRO A 70 -2.22 1.14 9.57
N ALA A 71 -1.68 2.33 9.37
CA ALA A 71 -0.29 2.66 9.71
C ALA A 71 0.00 2.71 11.22
N VAL A 72 -1.01 2.97 12.04
CA VAL A 72 -0.90 3.03 13.50
C VAL A 72 -1.88 2.01 14.12
N PRO A 73 -1.41 0.80 14.43
CA PRO A 73 -2.26 -0.21 15.05
C PRO A 73 -2.89 0.30 16.35
N GLY A 74 -4.17 -0.02 16.56
CA GLY A 74 -4.94 0.40 17.73
C GLY A 74 -5.71 1.70 17.56
N THR A 75 -5.57 2.42 16.44
CA THR A 75 -6.45 3.54 16.07
C THR A 75 -7.44 3.13 14.98
N ALA A 76 -8.46 3.96 14.76
CA ALA A 76 -9.44 3.78 13.68
C ALA A 76 -9.01 4.48 12.37
N ASP A 77 -7.76 4.95 12.29
CA ASP A 77 -7.26 5.76 11.18
C ASP A 77 -6.67 4.86 10.08
N LEU A 78 -6.94 5.25 8.83
CA LEU A 78 -6.29 4.67 7.65
C LEU A 78 -5.49 5.77 6.94
N ALA A 79 -4.21 5.52 6.73
CA ALA A 79 -3.38 6.38 5.90
C ALA A 79 -3.79 6.23 4.43
N VAL A 80 -4.04 7.35 3.75
CA VAL A 80 -4.52 7.37 2.36
C VAL A 80 -3.34 7.49 1.40
N SER A 81 -3.27 6.61 0.42
CA SER A 81 -2.30 6.67 -0.68
C SER A 81 -3.02 6.57 -2.03
N SER A 82 -2.26 6.59 -3.13
CA SER A 82 -2.83 6.41 -4.46
C SER A 82 -3.08 4.91 -4.71
N PRO A 83 -4.33 4.47 -4.98
CA PRO A 83 -4.57 3.11 -5.44
C PRO A 83 -3.98 2.91 -6.84
N VAL A 84 -3.88 1.64 -7.28
CA VAL A 84 -3.51 1.29 -8.67
C VAL A 84 -4.71 0.97 -9.56
N PHE A 85 -5.88 0.75 -8.95
CA PHE A 85 -7.14 0.46 -9.61
C PHE A 85 -7.99 1.73 -9.68
N GLU A 86 -8.80 1.88 -10.74
CA GLU A 86 -9.69 3.04 -10.89
C GLU A 86 -10.83 3.04 -9.88
N ARG A 87 -11.26 1.84 -9.46
CA ARG A 87 -12.29 1.64 -8.46
C ARG A 87 -11.94 0.45 -7.58
N VAL A 88 -11.99 0.64 -6.27
CA VAL A 88 -11.89 -0.41 -5.26
C VAL A 88 -13.18 -0.41 -4.44
N VAL A 89 -13.74 -1.59 -4.19
CA VAL A 89 -14.89 -1.78 -3.32
C VAL A 89 -14.49 -2.78 -2.22
N LEU A 90 -14.58 -2.36 -0.97
CA LEU A 90 -14.34 -3.17 0.22
C LEU A 90 -15.67 -3.40 0.94
N ASP A 91 -16.07 -4.66 1.06
CA ASP A 91 -17.22 -5.05 1.87
C ASP A 91 -16.77 -5.38 3.29
N GLY A 92 -17.50 -4.87 4.29
CA GLY A 92 -17.22 -5.19 5.68
C GLY A 92 -17.49 -6.65 5.98
N ALA A 93 -16.52 -7.37 6.56
CA ALA A 93 -16.60 -8.81 6.82
C ALA A 93 -17.90 -9.21 7.56
N ASP A 94 -18.27 -8.46 8.59
CA ASP A 94 -19.45 -8.73 9.44
C ASP A 94 -20.46 -7.58 9.44
N SER A 95 -20.50 -6.77 8.38
CA SER A 95 -21.43 -5.64 8.32
C SER A 95 -21.89 -5.34 6.91
N ARG A 96 -23.03 -4.66 6.77
CA ARG A 96 -23.49 -4.12 5.48
C ARG A 96 -22.72 -2.87 5.04
N ARG A 97 -21.67 -2.47 5.77
CA ARG A 97 -20.86 -1.30 5.42
C ARG A 97 -19.99 -1.63 4.22
N ARG A 98 -19.88 -0.66 3.32
CA ARG A 98 -19.08 -0.73 2.11
C ARG A 98 -18.23 0.52 2.00
N ILE A 99 -16.95 0.35 1.70
CA ILE A 99 -16.04 1.44 1.38
C ILE A 99 -15.78 1.38 -0.13
N THR A 100 -15.99 2.49 -0.81
CA THR A 100 -15.67 2.63 -2.23
C THR A 100 -14.57 3.68 -2.38
N VAL A 101 -13.49 3.33 -3.06
CA VAL A 101 -12.41 4.24 -3.46
C VAL A 101 -12.51 4.41 -4.96
N ASP A 102 -12.77 5.63 -5.41
CA ASP A 102 -12.80 6.02 -6.83
C ASP A 102 -11.58 6.89 -7.14
N ALA A 103 -10.76 6.48 -8.10
CA ALA A 103 -9.50 7.13 -8.46
C ALA A 103 -9.30 7.13 -9.99
N PRO A 104 -9.89 8.08 -10.74
CA PRO A 104 -9.74 8.16 -12.18
C PRO A 104 -8.27 8.39 -12.58
N GLY A 105 -7.73 7.56 -13.48
CA GLY A 105 -6.34 7.68 -13.94
C GLY A 105 -5.26 7.41 -12.88
N PRO A 106 -5.33 6.31 -12.10
CA PRO A 106 -4.52 6.08 -10.90
C PRO A 106 -3.03 5.88 -11.19
N ARG A 107 -2.67 5.56 -12.44
CA ARG A 107 -1.28 5.44 -12.91
C ARG A 107 -0.75 6.70 -13.60
N GLY A 108 -1.53 7.78 -13.64
CA GLY A 108 -1.12 9.10 -14.14
C GLY A 108 -0.25 9.87 -13.13
N ARG A 109 0.26 11.03 -13.54
CA ARG A 109 1.00 11.93 -12.65
C ARG A 109 0.05 12.39 -11.53
N SER A 110 0.37 12.06 -10.28
CA SER A 110 -0.52 12.34 -9.14
C SER A 110 -0.82 13.84 -9.07
N THR A 111 -2.10 14.19 -8.96
CA THR A 111 -2.55 15.59 -8.95
C THR A 111 -2.67 16.16 -7.54
N TRP A 112 -1.90 15.63 -6.58
CA TRP A 112 -1.90 16.11 -5.19
C TRP A 112 -1.68 17.63 -5.19
N ARG A 113 -2.74 18.38 -4.87
CA ARG A 113 -2.69 19.84 -4.74
C ARG A 113 -2.30 20.17 -3.30
N ARG A 114 -1.34 21.08 -3.16
CA ARG A 114 -0.91 21.63 -1.87
C ARG A 114 -1.97 22.53 -1.28
#